data_AF-A0A954PKS6-F1
#
_entry.id   AF-A0A954PKS6-F1
#
_cell.length_a   1.000
_cell.length_b   1.000
_cell.length_c   1.000
_cell.angle_alpha   90.00
_cell.angle_beta   90.00
_cell.angle_gamma   90.00
#
_symmetry.space_group_name_H-M   'P 1'
#
loop_
_entity.id
_entity.type
_entity.pdbx_description
1 polymer ?
#
loop_
_entity_poly.entity_id
_entity_poly.type
_entity_poly.pdbx_seq_one_letter_code
_entity_poly.pdbx_strand_id
1 'polypeptide(L)'
;MKSNRYFLLGALLLAWMLVAGGAERAASQEGKIEIPRKQTQPPGPPLSPADALARMEVPPGFRVELVAAEPDLVNPVAMAFDERGRIWVTESFEYPRKKAGPGRDRIKILEDTTGDGQFDSVKIFAEGLNIPSGIALGYGGVWVANAPDILFLQDTDGDDKADKQQVVVTGFGRHDTHELPNSLTWSPEGSLVGLNGVFNPCRVESQGQVYDFTCALFRIDPRSHDFDLFCEGTSNPWGVAFDPLGQAFISACVIDHLWHLSESGYYHRQGGPYPPHTWKIDSIVEHKHQMAAYCGITYFDSAAYPAEYRERLIMGNIHGNCLNVDSLQRHGSTYRGKGEADFLTANDVWFMPVVQKVGPDGCLYVLDWYDRYHCYQDATADPEGIDRGHGRLYRIVHEATGRPAAVNLAGSSASTLVEHLGDANIFVRETATRMLAEQACQDVVPQLERLVLNKQAADKPRLHALWSLLGGRAITAEFAEQLLACEHSAIRAWGVRSVGNLLPEHEGLAHQCAALASDDSPDVQLQLAIACGKLQHIDRLQTWVNILAHCGDDPLLPHIVWQNLHPRLPAESGELLALVEQVDLEQAPGLAALLSKAAEKLQQ
;
A
#
# COMPACT_ATOMS: atom_id res chain seq x y z
N MET A 1 -13.85 -40.59 -59.38
CA MET A 1 -14.19 -39.17 -59.12
C MET A 1 -14.96 -39.00 -57.80
N LYS A 2 -14.33 -39.27 -56.64
CA LYS A 2 -14.96 -39.12 -55.31
C LYS A 2 -14.03 -38.49 -54.26
N SER A 3 -13.02 -37.73 -54.68
CA SER A 3 -12.00 -37.13 -53.78
C SER A 3 -12.11 -35.62 -53.57
N ASN A 4 -12.92 -34.89 -54.35
CA ASN A 4 -12.94 -33.41 -54.30
C ASN A 4 -14.06 -32.79 -53.46
N ARG A 5 -14.99 -33.57 -52.90
CA ARG A 5 -16.12 -33.01 -52.12
C ARG A 5 -15.80 -32.72 -50.66
N TYR A 6 -14.86 -33.45 -50.04
CA TYR A 6 -14.50 -33.25 -48.63
C TYR A 6 -13.53 -32.09 -48.41
N PHE A 7 -12.68 -31.79 -49.40
CA PHE A 7 -11.73 -30.67 -49.32
C PHE A 7 -12.44 -29.30 -49.40
N LEU A 8 -13.47 -29.20 -50.25
CA LEU A 8 -14.28 -27.98 -50.38
C LEU A 8 -15.16 -27.71 -49.16
N LEU A 9 -15.70 -28.74 -48.49
CA LEU A 9 -16.46 -28.56 -47.26
C LEU A 9 -15.59 -28.12 -46.08
N GLY A 10 -14.38 -28.67 -45.94
CA GLY A 10 -13.43 -28.28 -44.89
C GLY A 10 -12.92 -26.85 -45.06
N ALA A 11 -12.66 -26.42 -46.30
CA ALA A 11 -12.25 -25.04 -46.60
C ALA A 11 -13.38 -24.02 -46.36
N LEU A 12 -14.64 -24.37 -46.65
CA LEU A 12 -15.80 -23.52 -46.38
C LEU A 12 -16.08 -23.39 -44.87
N LEU A 13 -15.92 -24.47 -44.09
CA LEU A 13 -16.05 -24.44 -42.63
C LEU A 13 -14.95 -23.62 -41.96
N LEU A 14 -13.70 -23.70 -42.43
CA LEU A 14 -12.61 -22.86 -41.93
C LEU A 14 -12.82 -21.38 -42.28
N ALA A 15 -13.30 -21.08 -43.49
CA ALA A 15 -13.62 -19.72 -43.90
C ALA A 15 -14.80 -19.16 -43.09
N TRP A 16 -15.81 -19.97 -42.77
CA TRP A 16 -16.93 -19.55 -41.91
C TRP A 16 -16.51 -19.34 -40.46
N MET A 17 -15.61 -20.16 -39.89
CA MET A 17 -15.06 -19.95 -38.54
C MET A 17 -14.15 -18.70 -38.48
N LEU A 18 -13.40 -18.39 -39.54
CA LEU A 18 -12.60 -17.17 -39.65
C LEU A 18 -13.47 -15.92 -39.81
N VAL A 19 -14.58 -16.01 -40.55
CA VAL A 19 -15.55 -14.91 -40.72
C VAL A 19 -16.42 -14.73 -39.47
N ALA A 20 -16.83 -15.81 -38.80
CA ALA A 20 -17.58 -15.74 -37.53
C ALA A 20 -16.70 -15.25 -36.36
N GLY A 21 -15.48 -15.76 -36.25
CA GLY A 21 -14.50 -15.26 -35.25
C GLY A 21 -13.97 -13.86 -35.57
N GLY A 22 -13.96 -13.47 -36.86
CA GLY A 22 -13.70 -12.10 -37.31
C GLY A 22 -14.87 -11.15 -37.06
N ALA A 23 -16.11 -11.63 -37.18
CA ALA A 23 -17.33 -10.86 -36.89
C ALA A 23 -17.57 -10.72 -35.38
N GLU A 24 -17.27 -11.73 -34.56
CA GLU A 24 -17.27 -11.60 -33.09
C GLU A 24 -16.14 -10.68 -32.59
N ARG A 25 -14.94 -10.73 -33.20
CA ARG A 25 -13.87 -9.75 -32.92
C ARG A 25 -14.22 -8.34 -33.39
N ALA A 26 -14.86 -8.18 -34.56
CA ALA A 26 -15.26 -6.88 -35.08
C ALA A 26 -16.43 -6.28 -34.28
N ALA A 27 -17.40 -7.08 -33.84
CA ALA A 27 -18.50 -6.65 -32.97
C ALA A 27 -18.01 -6.27 -31.56
N SER A 28 -16.90 -6.85 -31.09
CA SER A 28 -16.26 -6.46 -29.82
C SER A 28 -15.43 -5.16 -29.88
N GLN A 29 -15.26 -4.57 -31.07
CA GLN A 29 -14.50 -3.32 -31.29
C GLN A 29 -15.38 -2.13 -31.69
N GLU A 30 -16.63 -2.34 -32.12
CA GLU A 30 -17.56 -1.24 -32.35
C GLU A 30 -17.94 -0.57 -31.02
N GLY A 31 -17.38 0.62 -30.76
CA GLY A 31 -17.70 1.44 -29.59
C GLY A 31 -16.56 1.68 -28.60
N LYS A 32 -15.45 0.93 -28.69
CA LYS A 32 -14.27 1.23 -27.87
C LYS A 32 -13.58 2.48 -28.40
N ILE A 33 -13.71 3.58 -27.66
CA ILE A 33 -12.98 4.81 -27.94
C ILE A 33 -11.49 4.48 -27.81
N GLU A 34 -10.71 4.73 -28.86
CA GLU A 34 -9.26 4.70 -28.75
C GLU A 34 -8.85 5.82 -27.80
N ILE A 35 -8.48 5.45 -26.57
CA ILE A 35 -7.98 6.40 -25.58
C ILE A 35 -6.60 6.87 -26.07
N PRO A 36 -6.42 8.17 -26.41
CA PRO A 36 -5.11 8.70 -26.75
C PRO A 36 -4.20 8.67 -25.50
N ARG A 37 -3.43 7.60 -25.37
CA ARG A 37 -2.55 7.33 -24.22
C ARG A 37 -1.45 8.37 -24.04
N LYS A 38 -1.16 9.14 -25.09
CA LYS A 38 -0.36 10.35 -25.06
C LYS A 38 -1.29 11.51 -25.35
N GLN A 39 -1.54 12.39 -24.38
CA GLN A 39 -2.34 13.61 -24.56
C GLN A 39 -1.58 14.67 -25.40
N THR A 40 -1.20 14.33 -26.63
CA THR A 40 -0.47 15.26 -27.53
C THR A 40 -1.31 16.46 -27.97
N GLN A 41 -2.62 16.42 -27.71
CA GLN A 41 -3.55 17.53 -27.88
C GLN A 41 -4.51 17.56 -26.68
N PRO A 42 -5.02 18.74 -26.27
CA PRO A 42 -6.00 18.83 -25.19
C PRO A 42 -7.23 17.97 -25.48
N PRO A 43 -7.74 17.20 -24.51
CA PRO A 43 -8.97 16.46 -24.69
C PRO A 43 -10.16 17.40 -24.93
N GLY A 44 -11.23 16.83 -25.52
CA GLY A 44 -12.53 17.49 -25.65
C GLY A 44 -13.13 17.93 -24.31
N PRO A 45 -14.34 18.53 -24.31
CA PRO A 45 -14.98 18.95 -23.07
C PRO A 45 -15.21 17.77 -22.11
N PRO A 46 -15.31 18.04 -20.79
CA PRO A 46 -15.64 17.00 -19.81
C PRO A 46 -17.02 16.42 -20.11
N LEU A 47 -17.20 15.13 -19.79
CA LEU A 47 -18.51 14.49 -19.80
C LEU A 47 -19.32 14.90 -18.58
N SER A 48 -20.65 14.80 -18.64
CA SER A 48 -21.47 14.85 -17.43
C SER A 48 -21.23 13.59 -16.57
N PRO A 49 -21.50 13.63 -15.24
CA PRO A 49 -21.37 12.43 -14.41
C PRO A 49 -22.16 11.23 -14.93
N ALA A 50 -23.37 11.46 -15.45
CA ALA A 50 -24.21 10.42 -16.04
C ALA A 50 -23.62 9.83 -17.34
N ASP A 51 -23.09 10.70 -18.21
CA ASP A 51 -22.48 10.26 -19.47
C ASP A 51 -21.16 9.50 -19.25
N ALA A 52 -20.34 9.94 -18.28
CA ALA A 52 -19.12 9.23 -17.92
C ALA A 52 -19.44 7.86 -17.32
N LEU A 53 -20.41 7.79 -16.39
CA LEU A 53 -20.86 6.53 -15.80
C LEU A 53 -21.37 5.55 -16.86
N ALA A 54 -22.14 6.03 -17.83
CA ALA A 54 -22.69 5.21 -18.91
C ALA A 54 -21.62 4.64 -19.87
N ARG A 55 -20.41 5.21 -19.88
CA ARG A 55 -19.29 4.74 -20.70
C ARG A 55 -18.38 3.74 -20.01
N MET A 56 -18.49 3.60 -18.69
CA MET A 56 -17.63 2.69 -17.93
C MET A 56 -17.94 1.23 -18.26
N GLU A 57 -16.89 0.47 -18.54
CA GLU A 57 -16.93 -0.99 -18.69
C GLU A 57 -16.34 -1.65 -17.45
N VAL A 58 -17.06 -2.63 -16.89
CA VAL A 58 -16.63 -3.48 -15.76
C VAL A 58 -16.92 -4.95 -16.09
N PRO A 59 -16.30 -5.93 -15.40
CA PRO A 59 -16.55 -7.34 -15.61
C PRO A 59 -18.04 -7.71 -15.50
N PRO A 60 -18.48 -8.79 -16.16
CA PRO A 60 -19.86 -9.27 -16.06
C PRO A 60 -20.29 -9.48 -14.60
N GLY A 61 -21.53 -9.08 -14.28
CA GLY A 61 -22.06 -9.15 -12.93
C GLY A 61 -21.70 -7.95 -12.04
N PHE A 62 -20.94 -6.98 -12.55
CA PHE A 62 -20.69 -5.72 -11.85
C PHE A 62 -21.44 -4.56 -12.49
N ARG A 63 -21.74 -3.56 -11.67
CA ARG A 63 -22.15 -2.22 -12.10
C ARG A 63 -21.37 -1.16 -11.33
N VAL A 64 -21.24 0.01 -11.92
CA VAL A 64 -20.70 1.20 -11.26
C VAL A 64 -21.86 2.07 -10.79
N GLU A 65 -21.75 2.62 -9.59
CA GLU A 65 -22.68 3.57 -9.00
C GLU A 65 -21.94 4.89 -8.74
N LEU A 66 -22.56 6.01 -9.07
CA LEU A 66 -22.05 7.33 -8.70
C LEU A 66 -22.39 7.58 -7.22
N VAL A 67 -21.37 7.80 -6.41
CA VAL A 67 -21.53 8.15 -4.98
C VAL A 67 -21.54 9.66 -4.85
N ALA A 68 -20.55 10.34 -5.43
CA ALA A 68 -20.46 11.79 -5.42
C ALA A 68 -19.86 12.37 -6.69
N ALA A 69 -20.22 13.62 -6.98
CA ALA A 69 -19.72 14.37 -8.13
C ALA A 69 -19.73 15.88 -7.85
N GLU A 70 -19.19 16.65 -8.79
CA GLU A 70 -19.38 18.09 -8.83
C GLU A 70 -20.87 18.50 -8.79
N PRO A 71 -21.23 19.62 -8.12
CA PRO A 71 -20.35 20.60 -7.46
C PRO A 71 -19.95 20.23 -6.01
N ASP A 72 -20.50 19.15 -5.45
CA ASP A 72 -20.30 18.79 -4.05
C ASP A 72 -18.93 18.16 -3.78
N LEU A 73 -18.31 17.59 -4.80
CA LEU A 73 -16.96 17.02 -4.79
C LEU A 73 -16.15 17.55 -5.98
N VAL A 74 -14.99 18.16 -5.73
CA VAL A 74 -14.12 18.71 -6.79
C VAL A 74 -12.63 18.57 -6.44
N ASN A 75 -11.79 18.29 -7.44
CA ASN A 75 -10.33 18.03 -7.32
C ASN A 75 -9.96 17.15 -6.11
N PRO A 76 -10.59 15.98 -5.94
CA PRO A 76 -10.31 15.14 -4.79
C PRO A 76 -8.97 14.42 -4.93
N VAL A 77 -8.22 14.31 -3.82
CA VAL A 77 -6.83 13.80 -3.86
C VAL A 77 -6.63 12.57 -2.99
N ALA A 78 -7.22 12.59 -1.80
CA ALA A 78 -7.11 11.51 -0.83
C ALA A 78 -8.48 11.22 -0.22
N MET A 79 -8.72 9.96 0.13
CA MET A 79 -9.90 9.56 0.89
C MET A 79 -9.61 8.53 1.97
N ALA A 80 -10.43 8.54 3.01
CA ALA A 80 -10.48 7.52 4.04
C ALA A 80 -11.92 7.38 4.59
N PHE A 81 -12.17 6.28 5.29
CA PHE A 81 -13.44 6.02 5.98
C PHE A 81 -13.24 6.10 7.49
N ASP A 82 -14.20 6.65 8.22
CA ASP A 82 -14.26 6.49 9.67
C ASP A 82 -15.01 5.23 10.09
N GLU A 83 -14.97 4.92 11.38
CA GLU A 83 -15.65 3.78 11.99
C GLU A 83 -17.19 3.85 11.90
N ARG A 84 -17.77 5.00 11.55
CA ARG A 84 -19.20 5.15 11.27
C ARG A 84 -19.53 4.84 9.80
N GLY A 85 -18.52 4.70 8.95
CA GLY A 85 -18.66 4.51 7.51
C GLY A 85 -18.79 5.80 6.71
N ARG A 86 -18.53 6.97 7.31
CA ARG A 86 -18.51 8.25 6.59
C ARG A 86 -17.25 8.37 5.74
N ILE A 87 -17.36 9.05 4.60
CA ILE A 87 -16.25 9.27 3.69
C ILE A 87 -15.60 10.61 3.99
N TRP A 88 -14.30 10.59 4.22
CA TRP A 88 -13.48 11.77 4.45
C TRP A 88 -12.60 12.00 3.23
N VAL A 89 -12.72 13.17 2.61
CA VAL A 89 -12.02 13.51 1.36
C VAL A 89 -11.24 14.79 1.51
N THR A 90 -10.06 14.84 0.89
CA THR A 90 -9.31 16.07 0.69
C THR A 90 -9.56 16.65 -0.70
N GLU A 91 -9.77 17.97 -0.80
CA GLU A 91 -9.90 18.70 -2.07
C GLU A 91 -8.71 19.66 -2.26
N SER A 92 -8.09 19.66 -3.44
CA SER A 92 -6.86 20.47 -3.72
C SER A 92 -7.00 21.47 -4.87
N PHE A 93 -7.64 22.62 -4.60
CA PHE A 93 -7.70 23.78 -5.48
C PHE A 93 -6.36 24.50 -5.67
N GLU A 94 -5.50 24.43 -4.65
CA GLU A 94 -4.20 25.10 -4.66
C GLU A 94 -3.21 24.37 -5.56
N TYR A 95 -3.49 23.14 -6.00
CA TYR A 95 -2.59 22.45 -6.93
C TYR A 95 -2.34 23.26 -8.22
N PRO A 96 -1.09 23.38 -8.72
CA PRO A 96 0.18 22.84 -8.19
C PRO A 96 1.04 23.87 -7.39
N ARG A 97 0.46 24.66 -6.48
CA ARG A 97 1.13 25.70 -5.69
C ARG A 97 2.30 25.15 -4.88
N LYS A 98 3.52 25.58 -5.23
CA LYS A 98 4.76 25.17 -4.53
C LYS A 98 4.93 25.81 -3.16
N LYS A 99 4.61 27.10 -3.03
CA LYS A 99 4.81 27.86 -1.78
C LYS A 99 3.91 27.31 -0.67
N ALA A 100 4.53 26.92 0.43
CA ALA A 100 3.87 26.46 1.66
C ALA A 100 2.99 27.55 2.32
N GLY A 101 2.29 27.14 3.37
CA GLY A 101 1.39 27.98 4.15
C GLY A 101 -0.06 27.92 3.67
N PRO A 102 -0.95 28.69 4.32
CA PRO A 102 -2.39 28.53 4.15
C PRO A 102 -2.86 28.71 2.71
N GLY A 103 -3.84 27.90 2.33
CA GLY A 103 -4.51 27.93 1.03
C GLY A 103 -6.02 27.77 1.17
N ARG A 104 -6.70 27.42 0.08
CA ARG A 104 -8.16 27.21 0.03
C ARG A 104 -8.55 25.73 0.06
N ASP A 105 -7.57 24.85 0.23
CA ASP A 105 -7.81 23.42 0.26
C ASP A 105 -8.43 23.02 1.59
N ARG A 106 -9.16 21.90 1.56
CA ARG A 106 -10.06 21.54 2.65
C ARG A 106 -10.26 20.04 2.75
N ILE A 107 -10.82 19.65 3.89
CA ILE A 107 -11.29 18.30 4.17
C ILE A 107 -12.81 18.34 4.29
N LYS A 108 -13.48 17.45 3.57
CA LYS A 108 -14.93 17.26 3.63
C LYS A 108 -15.28 15.91 4.23
N ILE A 109 -16.43 15.86 4.87
CA ILE A 109 -17.10 14.64 5.35
C ILE A 109 -18.36 14.46 4.52
N LEU A 110 -18.49 13.32 3.85
CA LEU A 110 -19.66 12.92 3.09
C LEU A 110 -20.34 11.75 3.85
N GLU A 111 -21.65 11.89 4.07
CA GLU A 111 -22.44 10.91 4.82
C GLU A 111 -23.73 10.59 4.03
N ASP A 112 -24.02 9.30 3.91
CA ASP A 112 -25.32 8.77 3.48
C ASP A 112 -26.15 8.50 4.75
N THR A 113 -27.04 9.42 5.10
CA THR A 113 -27.87 9.30 6.31
C THR A 113 -29.11 8.43 6.08
N THR A 114 -29.43 8.12 4.82
CA THR A 114 -30.59 7.31 4.43
C THR A 114 -30.27 5.83 4.19
N GLY A 115 -28.99 5.50 4.00
CA GLY A 115 -28.52 4.16 3.64
C GLY A 115 -28.86 3.76 2.20
N ASP A 116 -29.20 4.73 1.34
CA ASP A 116 -29.59 4.50 -0.06
C ASP A 116 -28.39 4.41 -1.02
N GLY A 117 -27.19 4.61 -0.48
CA GLY A 117 -25.89 4.52 -1.12
C GLY A 117 -25.42 5.80 -1.79
N GLN A 118 -26.20 6.87 -1.76
CA GLN A 118 -25.79 8.21 -2.17
C GLN A 118 -25.61 9.08 -0.92
N PHE A 119 -24.63 9.98 -0.93
CA PHE A 119 -24.53 10.91 0.19
C PHE A 119 -25.69 11.92 0.11
N ASP A 120 -26.15 12.35 1.28
CA ASP A 120 -27.16 13.40 1.43
C ASP A 120 -26.69 14.54 2.35
N SER A 121 -25.49 14.38 2.93
CA SER A 121 -24.85 15.36 3.81
C SER A 121 -23.39 15.57 3.42
N VAL A 122 -23.00 16.84 3.29
CA VAL A 122 -21.61 17.27 3.09
C VAL A 122 -21.27 18.32 4.13
N LYS A 123 -20.21 18.08 4.90
CA LYS A 123 -19.67 19.04 5.88
C LYS A 123 -18.22 19.35 5.55
N ILE A 124 -17.80 20.58 5.82
CA ILE A 124 -16.38 20.96 5.80
C ILE A 124 -15.85 20.77 7.21
N PHE A 125 -14.87 19.88 7.36
CA PHE A 125 -14.20 19.61 8.63
C PHE A 125 -13.06 20.59 8.91
N ALA A 126 -12.23 20.84 7.89
CA ALA A 126 -11.08 21.75 7.99
C ALA A 126 -10.84 22.48 6.68
N GLU A 127 -10.39 23.73 6.77
CA GLU A 127 -9.97 24.58 5.64
C GLU A 127 -8.59 25.18 5.92
N GLY A 128 -8.06 25.96 4.97
CA GLY A 128 -6.76 26.61 5.15
C GLY A 128 -5.57 25.73 4.75
N LEU A 129 -5.82 24.59 4.11
CA LEU A 129 -4.81 23.62 3.71
C LEU A 129 -4.19 23.98 2.35
N ASN A 130 -3.15 23.25 1.96
CA ASN A 130 -2.42 23.43 0.70
C ASN A 130 -1.82 22.12 0.19
N ILE A 131 -2.53 21.53 -0.76
CA ILE A 131 -2.34 20.22 -1.36
C ILE A 131 -2.29 19.13 -0.28
N PRO A 132 -3.38 18.92 0.49
CA PRO A 132 -3.51 17.80 1.41
C PRO A 132 -3.57 16.46 0.64
N SER A 133 -2.41 15.87 0.37
CA SER A 133 -2.21 14.69 -0.50
C SER A 133 -2.32 13.34 0.20
N GLY A 134 -2.65 13.32 1.50
CA GLY A 134 -2.88 12.09 2.25
C GLY A 134 -3.76 12.34 3.46
N ILE A 135 -4.63 11.38 3.79
CA ILE A 135 -5.53 11.44 4.94
C ILE A 135 -5.66 10.06 5.59
N ALA A 136 -5.63 10.01 6.93
CA ALA A 136 -5.96 8.82 7.71
C ALA A 136 -6.71 9.22 8.99
N LEU A 137 -7.67 8.39 9.42
CA LEU A 137 -8.43 8.61 10.65
C LEU A 137 -8.02 7.60 11.71
N GLY A 138 -7.95 8.05 12.96
CA GLY A 138 -7.61 7.21 14.10
C GLY A 138 -6.99 8.02 15.23
N TYR A 139 -6.89 7.40 16.40
CA TYR A 139 -6.33 7.98 17.62
C TYR A 139 -7.01 9.29 18.04
N GLY A 140 -8.32 9.43 17.76
CA GLY A 140 -9.13 10.59 18.15
C GLY A 140 -8.93 11.83 17.27
N GLY A 141 -8.51 11.66 16.01
CA GLY A 141 -8.41 12.76 15.05
C GLY A 141 -8.14 12.32 13.62
N VAL A 142 -7.70 13.30 12.82
CA VAL A 142 -7.43 13.19 11.38
C VAL A 142 -5.98 13.56 11.11
N TRP A 143 -5.24 12.61 10.55
CA TRP A 143 -3.86 12.78 10.11
C TRP A 143 -3.85 13.24 8.66
N VAL A 144 -3.10 14.30 8.35
CA VAL A 144 -3.12 14.95 7.04
C VAL A 144 -1.70 15.18 6.54
N ALA A 145 -1.38 14.66 5.36
CA ALA A 145 -0.14 14.99 4.69
C ALA A 145 -0.30 16.33 3.94
N ASN A 146 0.13 17.42 4.57
CA ASN A 146 0.01 18.79 4.08
C ASN A 146 1.41 19.44 4.13
N ALA A 147 2.25 19.05 3.16
CA ALA A 147 3.67 19.42 3.15
C ALA A 147 3.88 20.93 3.43
N PRO A 148 4.91 21.33 4.19
CA PRO A 148 6.01 20.52 4.70
C PRO A 148 5.66 19.69 5.93
N ASP A 149 4.39 19.68 6.34
CA ASP A 149 3.95 19.13 7.61
C ASP A 149 3.07 17.87 7.44
N ILE A 150 3.20 16.94 8.37
CA ILE A 150 2.13 16.00 8.72
C ILE A 150 1.37 16.64 9.87
N LEU A 151 0.09 16.94 9.64
CA LEU A 151 -0.80 17.55 10.62
C LEU A 151 -1.65 16.50 11.31
N PHE A 152 -1.97 16.74 12.58
CA PHE A 152 -3.02 16.03 13.31
C PHE A 152 -4.10 17.03 13.72
N LEU A 153 -5.31 16.84 13.19
CA LEU A 153 -6.47 17.69 13.39
C LEU A 153 -7.48 16.97 14.27
N GLN A 154 -8.08 17.68 15.22
CA GLN A 154 -9.06 17.09 16.15
C GLN A 154 -10.31 17.94 16.22
N ASP A 155 -11.44 17.26 16.40
CA ASP A 155 -12.72 17.82 16.83
C ASP A 155 -12.89 17.41 18.30
N THR A 156 -12.87 18.38 19.22
CA THR A 156 -12.95 18.12 20.66
C THR A 156 -14.32 18.39 21.27
N ASP A 157 -15.26 18.94 20.49
CA ASP A 157 -16.63 19.23 20.94
C ASP A 157 -17.73 18.42 20.20
N GLY A 158 -17.36 17.70 19.15
CA GLY A 158 -18.21 16.78 18.40
C GLY A 158 -19.09 17.44 17.34
N ASP A 159 -18.75 18.66 16.88
CA ASP A 159 -19.51 19.39 15.86
C ASP A 159 -19.13 19.05 14.40
N ASP A 160 -18.23 18.08 14.20
CA ASP A 160 -17.62 17.69 12.94
C ASP A 160 -16.75 18.79 12.32
N LYS A 161 -16.08 19.62 13.13
CA LYS A 161 -15.06 20.58 12.69
C LYS A 161 -13.78 20.49 13.51
N ALA A 162 -12.66 20.69 12.84
CA ALA A 162 -11.37 20.76 13.51
C ALA A 162 -11.27 22.03 14.37
N ASP A 163 -11.12 21.86 15.68
CA ASP A 163 -10.90 22.93 16.65
C ASP A 163 -9.47 22.96 17.20
N LYS A 164 -8.71 21.88 16.98
CA LYS A 164 -7.31 21.74 17.37
C LYS A 164 -6.47 21.20 16.22
N GLN A 165 -5.31 21.82 16.02
CA GLN A 165 -4.33 21.43 15.01
C GLN A 165 -2.95 21.32 15.65
N GLN A 166 -2.25 20.23 15.35
CA GLN A 166 -0.87 19.99 15.73
C GLN A 166 -0.02 19.65 14.50
N VAL A 167 1.18 20.22 14.41
CA VAL A 167 2.23 19.73 13.51
C VAL A 167 2.93 18.57 14.23
N VAL A 168 2.83 17.36 13.66
CA VAL A 168 3.41 16.13 14.24
C VAL A 168 4.83 15.96 13.73
N VAL A 169 4.99 16.01 12.40
CA VAL A 169 6.27 15.90 11.72
C VAL A 169 6.37 17.04 10.72
N THR A 170 7.55 17.65 10.59
CA THR A 170 7.83 18.69 9.59
C THR A 170 9.15 18.39 8.88
N GLY A 171 9.36 19.02 7.73
CA GLY A 171 10.59 18.89 6.95
C GLY A 171 10.43 18.22 5.58
N PHE A 172 9.18 17.94 5.17
CA PHE A 172 8.91 17.40 3.84
C PHE A 172 9.10 18.45 2.74
N GLY A 173 9.75 18.03 1.64
CA GLY A 173 9.99 18.87 0.48
C GLY A 173 8.73 19.25 -0.29
N ARG A 174 8.79 20.36 -1.02
CA ARG A 174 7.73 20.84 -1.94
C ARG A 174 8.28 21.29 -3.30
N HIS A 175 9.42 20.74 -3.70
CA HIS A 175 10.09 21.09 -4.95
C HIS A 175 9.27 20.63 -6.16
N ASP A 176 8.69 19.43 -6.05
CA ASP A 176 7.76 18.84 -6.99
C ASP A 176 6.40 18.57 -6.32
N THR A 177 5.34 19.18 -6.83
CA THR A 177 4.00 19.05 -6.25
C THR A 177 3.27 17.76 -6.65
N HIS A 178 3.85 16.91 -7.51
CA HIS A 178 3.32 15.57 -7.91
C HIS A 178 3.71 14.46 -6.95
N GLU A 179 4.73 14.74 -6.14
CA GLU A 179 5.51 13.75 -5.41
C GLU A 179 5.52 14.08 -3.92
N LEU A 180 4.54 14.89 -3.48
CA LEU A 180 4.38 15.31 -2.09
C LEU A 180 4.14 14.11 -1.17
N PRO A 181 4.39 14.25 0.14
CA PRO A 181 4.02 13.23 1.10
C PRO A 181 2.55 12.85 0.94
N ASN A 182 2.26 11.56 0.82
CA ASN A 182 0.93 11.08 0.45
C ASN A 182 0.60 9.71 1.06
N SER A 183 -0.61 9.21 0.78
CA SER A 183 -1.04 7.82 1.03
C SER A 183 -0.92 7.35 2.48
N LEU A 184 -1.25 8.22 3.43
CA LEU A 184 -1.29 7.88 4.85
C LEU A 184 -2.16 6.64 5.10
N THR A 185 -1.56 5.59 5.68
CA THR A 185 -2.18 4.27 5.88
C THR A 185 -1.74 3.68 7.22
N TRP A 186 -2.63 3.02 7.95
CA TRP A 186 -2.25 2.29 9.16
C TRP A 186 -1.58 0.99 8.78
N SER A 187 -0.37 0.77 9.29
CA SER A 187 0.32 -0.50 9.11
C SER A 187 -0.22 -1.56 10.08
N PRO A 188 0.01 -2.86 9.81
CA PRO A 188 -0.45 -3.93 10.69
C PRO A 188 0.08 -3.82 12.12
N GLU A 189 1.30 -3.33 12.35
CA GLU A 189 1.85 -3.09 13.69
C GLU A 189 1.30 -1.84 14.40
N GLY A 190 0.43 -1.06 13.76
CA GLY A 190 -0.21 0.11 14.34
C GLY A 190 0.54 1.43 14.15
N SER A 191 1.55 1.49 13.29
CA SER A 191 2.20 2.76 12.91
C SER A 191 1.41 3.43 11.77
N LEU A 192 1.48 4.76 11.70
CA LEU A 192 1.00 5.50 10.53
C LEU A 192 2.12 5.52 9.48
N VAL A 193 1.93 4.89 8.33
CA VAL A 193 2.89 4.93 7.22
C VAL A 193 2.46 5.90 6.14
N GLY A 194 3.41 6.43 5.38
CA GLY A 194 3.15 7.28 4.22
C GLY A 194 4.30 7.27 3.24
N LEU A 195 4.07 7.81 2.06
CA LEU A 195 5.02 7.82 0.95
C LEU A 195 5.51 9.25 0.66
N ASN A 196 6.72 9.38 0.15
CA ASN A 196 7.24 10.61 -0.46
C ASN A 196 7.95 10.25 -1.77
N GLY A 197 7.97 11.15 -2.76
CA GLY A 197 8.60 10.87 -4.06
C GLY A 197 10.03 11.39 -4.23
N VAL A 198 10.66 10.94 -5.31
CA VAL A 198 12.10 11.04 -5.58
C VAL A 198 12.61 12.47 -5.79
N PHE A 199 11.78 13.39 -6.25
CA PHE A 199 12.15 14.79 -6.52
C PHE A 199 11.77 15.76 -5.41
N ASN A 200 11.34 15.26 -4.25
CA ASN A 200 11.16 16.05 -3.02
C ASN A 200 12.22 15.68 -1.98
N PRO A 201 13.37 16.39 -1.95
CA PRO A 201 14.29 16.34 -0.83
C PRO A 201 13.59 16.72 0.47
N CYS A 202 13.71 15.85 1.46
CA CYS A 202 13.17 16.01 2.80
C CYS A 202 14.31 16.04 3.82
N ARG A 203 14.11 16.80 4.90
CA ARG A 203 14.98 16.84 6.07
C ARG A 203 14.11 16.87 7.32
N VAL A 204 13.88 15.70 7.90
CA VAL A 204 13.04 15.53 9.09
C VAL A 204 13.92 15.31 10.31
N GLU A 205 13.62 15.96 11.43
CA GLU A 205 14.30 15.76 12.70
C GLU A 205 13.35 15.09 13.69
N SER A 206 13.78 13.97 14.27
CA SER A 206 12.97 13.16 15.21
C SER A 206 13.90 12.44 16.17
N GLN A 207 13.59 12.47 17.47
CA GLN A 207 14.39 11.84 18.53
C GLN A 207 15.90 12.22 18.52
N GLY A 208 16.24 13.43 18.07
CA GLY A 208 17.64 13.86 17.95
C GLY A 208 18.39 13.27 16.74
N GLN A 209 17.72 12.50 15.89
CA GLN A 209 18.21 12.02 14.61
C GLN A 209 17.68 12.91 13.47
N VAL A 210 18.53 13.13 12.47
CA VAL A 210 18.18 13.80 11.22
C VAL A 210 18.02 12.75 10.13
N TYR A 211 16.90 12.80 9.43
CA TYR A 211 16.58 11.97 8.28
C TYR A 211 16.59 12.84 7.03
N ASP A 212 17.66 12.73 6.25
CA ASP A 212 17.75 13.33 4.91
C ASP A 212 17.38 12.26 3.88
N PHE A 213 16.26 12.43 3.17
CA PHE A 213 15.74 11.43 2.25
C PHE A 213 15.00 12.05 1.05
N THR A 214 14.62 11.20 0.10
CA THR A 214 13.77 11.57 -1.05
C THR A 214 12.64 10.57 -1.18
N CYS A 215 12.71 9.62 -2.11
CA CYS A 215 11.67 8.61 -2.24
C CYS A 215 11.77 7.56 -1.14
N ALA A 216 10.72 7.43 -0.33
CA ALA A 216 10.70 6.54 0.83
C ALA A 216 9.28 6.17 1.25
N LEU A 217 9.16 5.02 1.92
CA LEU A 217 8.06 4.75 2.84
C LEU A 217 8.53 5.18 4.24
N PHE A 218 7.88 6.17 4.82
CA PHE A 218 8.12 6.60 6.20
C PHE A 218 7.07 6.02 7.15
N ARG A 219 7.38 5.99 8.45
CA ARG A 219 6.45 5.62 9.50
C ARG A 219 6.48 6.62 10.64
N ILE A 220 5.33 6.79 11.29
CA ILE A 220 5.13 7.63 12.47
C ILE A 220 4.44 6.78 13.54
N ASP A 221 4.99 6.75 14.75
CA ASP A 221 4.29 6.19 15.89
C ASP A 221 3.14 7.14 16.31
N PRO A 222 1.87 6.68 16.33
CA PRO A 222 0.74 7.57 16.60
C PRO A 222 0.62 8.04 18.05
N ARG A 223 1.39 7.47 18.99
CA ARG A 223 1.37 7.85 20.41
C ARG A 223 2.56 8.73 20.78
N SER A 224 3.77 8.36 20.37
CA SER A 224 4.98 9.14 20.66
C SER A 224 5.26 10.21 19.60
N HIS A 225 4.63 10.12 18.42
CA HIS A 225 4.88 10.96 17.24
C HIS A 225 6.29 10.81 16.66
N ASP A 226 6.95 9.71 17.02
CA ASP A 226 8.29 9.39 16.54
C ASP A 226 8.26 9.05 15.05
N PHE A 227 9.06 9.77 14.27
CA PHE A 227 9.28 9.51 12.85
C PHE A 227 10.48 8.58 12.64
N ASP A 228 10.36 7.69 11.66
CA ASP A 228 11.43 6.84 11.15
C ASP A 228 11.22 6.48 9.66
N LEU A 229 12.28 6.02 8.99
CA LEU A 229 12.20 5.53 7.60
C LEU A 229 12.07 4.01 7.60
N PHE A 230 11.03 3.50 6.94
CA PHE A 230 10.85 2.06 6.77
C PHE A 230 11.77 1.52 5.67
N CYS A 231 11.75 2.16 4.50
CA CYS A 231 12.62 1.84 3.36
C CYS A 231 12.74 3.03 2.40
N GLU A 232 13.71 2.99 1.49
CA GLU A 232 13.99 4.07 0.54
C GLU A 232 14.09 3.56 -0.91
N GLY A 233 13.92 4.44 -1.89
CA GLY A 233 13.99 4.12 -3.32
C GLY A 233 12.64 4.24 -4.03
N THR A 234 12.51 3.69 -5.24
CA THR A 234 11.36 3.87 -6.16
C THR A 234 11.31 5.26 -6.84
N SER A 235 10.14 5.77 -7.17
CA SER A 235 9.96 6.94 -8.05
C SER A 235 8.99 7.96 -7.46
N ASN A 236 7.76 7.99 -7.98
CA ASN A 236 6.62 8.72 -7.48
C ASN A 236 5.57 7.69 -7.06
N PRO A 237 5.67 7.13 -5.85
CA PRO A 237 4.76 6.10 -5.40
C PRO A 237 3.48 6.69 -4.82
N TRP A 238 2.36 6.04 -5.13
CA TRP A 238 1.03 6.40 -4.66
C TRP A 238 0.25 5.14 -4.24
N GLY A 239 -0.29 5.20 -3.03
CA GLY A 239 -1.00 4.13 -2.35
C GLY A 239 -0.07 3.14 -1.64
N VAL A 240 -0.54 2.66 -0.49
CA VAL A 240 0.07 1.56 0.27
C VAL A 240 -1.02 0.51 0.51
N ALA A 241 -0.72 -0.75 0.22
CA ALA A 241 -1.60 -1.88 0.46
C ALA A 241 -0.87 -2.94 1.30
N PHE A 242 -1.59 -3.63 2.18
CA PHE A 242 -1.08 -4.74 2.96
C PHE A 242 -1.80 -6.04 2.57
N ASP A 243 -1.05 -7.12 2.39
CA ASP A 243 -1.65 -8.45 2.22
C ASP A 243 -2.10 -9.04 3.59
N PRO A 244 -2.77 -10.21 3.61
CA PRO A 244 -3.20 -10.84 4.85
C PRO A 244 -2.07 -11.29 5.78
N LEU A 245 -0.81 -11.26 5.32
CA LEU A 245 0.39 -11.55 6.12
C LEU A 245 1.06 -10.27 6.65
N GLY A 246 0.55 -9.10 6.25
CA GLY A 246 1.05 -7.79 6.63
C GLY A 246 2.27 -7.33 5.82
N GLN A 247 2.46 -7.87 4.62
CA GLN A 247 3.50 -7.44 3.68
C GLN A 247 3.06 -6.18 2.93
N ALA A 248 3.98 -5.23 2.74
CA ALA A 248 3.66 -3.91 2.19
C ALA A 248 3.85 -3.86 0.67
N PHE A 249 2.87 -3.32 -0.05
CA PHE A 249 2.90 -3.13 -1.50
C PHE A 249 2.58 -1.69 -1.87
N ILE A 250 3.27 -1.17 -2.88
CA ILE A 250 3.02 0.16 -3.41
C ILE A 250 2.87 0.13 -4.92
N SER A 251 2.11 1.08 -5.46
CA SER A 251 2.17 1.40 -6.88
C SER A 251 3.13 2.55 -7.14
N ALA A 252 3.86 2.51 -8.26
CA ALA A 252 4.80 3.56 -8.64
C ALA A 252 4.59 4.01 -10.08
N CYS A 253 4.81 5.30 -10.32
CA CYS A 253 4.75 5.92 -11.65
C CYS A 253 6.14 5.97 -12.32
N VAL A 254 6.21 6.15 -13.64
CA VAL A 254 7.42 6.26 -14.47
C VAL A 254 8.26 4.99 -14.64
N ILE A 255 8.61 4.31 -13.55
CA ILE A 255 9.30 3.01 -13.55
C ILE A 255 8.27 1.87 -13.47
N ASP A 256 8.72 0.65 -13.19
CA ASP A 256 7.82 -0.49 -13.00
C ASP A 256 6.78 -0.22 -11.91
N HIS A 257 5.60 -0.81 -12.06
CA HIS A 257 4.41 -0.35 -11.36
C HIS A 257 4.24 -0.90 -9.96
N LEU A 258 4.74 -2.10 -9.67
CA LEU A 258 4.41 -2.80 -8.42
C LEU A 258 5.66 -3.29 -7.69
N TRP A 259 5.68 -3.02 -6.38
CA TRP A 259 6.82 -3.24 -5.50
C TRP A 259 6.36 -3.90 -4.19
N HIS A 260 7.12 -4.88 -3.72
CA HIS A 260 7.02 -5.39 -2.35
C HIS A 260 8.09 -4.72 -1.49
N LEU A 261 7.66 -4.01 -0.44
CA LEU A 261 8.51 -3.23 0.44
C LEU A 261 8.83 -3.99 1.73
N SER A 262 10.10 -4.01 2.10
CA SER A 262 10.62 -4.58 3.35
C SER A 262 11.42 -3.53 4.11
N GLU A 263 11.38 -3.61 5.44
CA GLU A 263 12.13 -2.70 6.31
C GLU A 263 13.63 -2.77 5.99
N SER A 264 14.30 -1.63 6.02
CA SER A 264 15.69 -1.43 5.59
C SER A 264 15.97 -1.70 4.10
N GLY A 265 14.95 -1.95 3.27
CA GLY A 265 15.14 -2.10 1.83
C GLY A 265 15.60 -0.80 1.17
N TYR A 266 16.48 -0.93 0.17
CA TYR A 266 16.83 0.17 -0.74
C TYR A 266 16.50 -0.23 -2.18
N TYR A 267 15.52 0.44 -2.79
CA TYR A 267 14.92 0.05 -4.05
C TYR A 267 15.52 0.80 -5.25
N HIS A 268 15.43 0.18 -6.43
CA HIS A 268 15.70 0.87 -7.68
C HIS A 268 14.86 2.16 -7.76
N ARG A 269 15.51 3.25 -8.18
CA ARG A 269 14.90 4.59 -8.22
C ARG A 269 14.96 5.23 -9.60
N GLN A 270 13.96 6.07 -9.90
CA GLN A 270 13.84 6.81 -11.16
C GLN A 270 15.02 7.75 -11.41
N GLY A 271 15.50 8.44 -10.36
CA GLY A 271 16.55 9.44 -10.49
C GLY A 271 17.17 9.83 -9.15
N GLY A 272 18.25 10.61 -9.21
CA GLY A 272 19.04 11.00 -8.04
C GLY A 272 20.16 10.02 -7.70
N PRO A 273 21.12 10.42 -6.84
CA PRO A 273 22.22 9.57 -6.44
C PRO A 273 21.75 8.42 -5.53
N TYR A 274 22.44 7.29 -5.62
CA TYR A 274 22.35 6.23 -4.62
C TYR A 274 23.39 6.49 -3.53
N PRO A 275 23.10 6.15 -2.25
CA PRO A 275 24.13 6.04 -1.23
C PRO A 275 25.26 5.10 -1.70
N PRO A 276 26.51 5.37 -1.32
CA PRO A 276 27.63 4.49 -1.68
C PRO A 276 27.37 3.04 -1.30
N HIS A 277 27.75 2.13 -2.21
CA HIS A 277 27.62 0.67 -2.05
C HIS A 277 26.19 0.13 -1.94
N THR A 278 25.17 0.89 -2.34
CA THR A 278 23.80 0.40 -2.39
C THR A 278 23.68 -0.85 -3.28
N TRP A 279 23.03 -1.90 -2.77
CA TRP A 279 22.60 -3.05 -3.55
C TRP A 279 21.09 -2.98 -3.76
N LYS A 280 20.69 -2.29 -4.83
CA LYS A 280 19.28 -1.99 -5.10
C LYS A 280 18.42 -3.25 -5.23
N ILE A 281 17.19 -3.18 -4.72
CA ILE A 281 16.12 -4.17 -4.91
C ILE A 281 15.24 -3.72 -6.08
N ASP A 282 14.93 -4.62 -7.01
CA ASP A 282 14.11 -4.33 -8.18
C ASP A 282 12.60 -4.55 -7.90
N SER A 283 11.76 -4.21 -8.89
CA SER A 283 10.30 -4.38 -8.81
C SER A 283 9.90 -5.86 -8.79
N ILE A 284 8.64 -6.15 -8.48
CA ILE A 284 8.14 -7.54 -8.47
C ILE A 284 7.49 -7.96 -9.79
N VAL A 285 7.62 -7.18 -10.87
CA VAL A 285 6.88 -7.40 -12.12
C VAL A 285 7.79 -7.52 -13.33
N GLU A 286 7.41 -8.42 -14.25
CA GLU A 286 8.06 -8.59 -15.57
C GLU A 286 7.13 -8.18 -16.72
N HIS A 287 6.01 -7.53 -16.39
CA HIS A 287 4.99 -7.12 -17.34
C HIS A 287 4.66 -5.64 -17.16
N LYS A 288 3.98 -5.09 -18.16
CA LYS A 288 3.42 -3.73 -18.11
C LYS A 288 1.95 -3.83 -18.47
N HIS A 289 1.13 -3.00 -17.85
CA HIS A 289 -0.24 -2.75 -18.31
C HIS A 289 -0.20 -1.85 -19.55
N GLN A 290 -0.76 -0.63 -19.48
CA GLN A 290 -0.76 0.31 -20.60
C GLN A 290 0.44 1.25 -20.55
N MET A 291 0.38 2.31 -19.74
CA MET A 291 1.44 3.30 -19.56
C MET A 291 1.73 3.50 -18.06
N ALA A 292 2.92 4.02 -17.76
CA ALA A 292 3.45 4.08 -16.40
C ALA A 292 3.00 5.34 -15.63
N ALA A 293 1.69 5.50 -15.41
CA ALA A 293 1.13 6.50 -14.49
C ALA A 293 0.09 5.87 -13.56
N TYR A 294 0.57 5.04 -12.66
CA TYR A 294 -0.24 4.36 -11.66
C TYR A 294 -0.43 5.27 -10.45
N CYS A 295 -1.65 5.27 -9.90
CA CYS A 295 -1.99 6.07 -8.73
C CYS A 295 -3.01 5.32 -7.86
N GLY A 296 -2.72 5.25 -6.57
CA GLY A 296 -3.48 4.44 -5.63
C GLY A 296 -3.23 2.93 -5.82
N ILE A 297 -3.35 2.22 -4.71
CA ILE A 297 -3.36 0.75 -4.67
C ILE A 297 -4.19 0.30 -3.47
N THR A 298 -4.95 -0.77 -3.64
CA THR A 298 -5.64 -1.43 -2.54
C THR A 298 -5.54 -2.94 -2.68
N TYR A 299 -5.40 -3.64 -1.56
CA TYR A 299 -5.56 -5.09 -1.51
C TYR A 299 -7.04 -5.39 -1.28
N PHE A 300 -7.73 -5.84 -2.32
CA PHE A 300 -9.16 -6.11 -2.26
C PHE A 300 -9.41 -7.50 -1.67
N ASP A 301 -10.01 -7.55 -0.48
CA ASP A 301 -10.45 -8.80 0.15
C ASP A 301 -11.77 -8.58 0.90
N SER A 302 -12.88 -8.83 0.20
CA SER A 302 -14.22 -8.64 0.72
C SER A 302 -15.20 -9.65 0.16
N ALA A 303 -16.09 -10.14 1.02
CA ALA A 303 -17.19 -11.01 0.61
C ALA A 303 -18.28 -10.33 -0.21
N ALA A 304 -18.24 -9.00 -0.35
CA ALA A 304 -19.10 -8.28 -1.26
C ALA A 304 -18.88 -8.74 -2.71
N TYR A 305 -17.68 -9.23 -3.08
CA TYR A 305 -17.42 -9.75 -4.43
C TYR A 305 -17.24 -11.28 -4.43
N PRO A 306 -17.44 -11.94 -5.59
CA PRO A 306 -17.08 -13.35 -5.77
C PRO A 306 -15.62 -13.65 -5.44
N ALA A 307 -15.33 -14.91 -5.09
CA ALA A 307 -14.02 -15.32 -4.59
C ALA A 307 -12.88 -15.07 -5.60
N GLU A 308 -13.15 -15.12 -6.91
CA GLU A 308 -12.15 -14.88 -7.95
C GLU A 308 -11.61 -13.44 -7.97
N TYR A 309 -12.33 -12.47 -7.40
CA TYR A 309 -11.92 -11.06 -7.32
C TYR A 309 -11.28 -10.68 -5.98
N ARG A 310 -11.25 -11.61 -5.02
CA ARG A 310 -10.64 -11.38 -3.70
C ARG A 310 -9.16 -11.69 -3.75
N GLU A 311 -8.43 -11.12 -2.80
CA GLU A 311 -6.99 -11.31 -2.65
C GLU A 311 -6.24 -10.85 -3.91
N ARG A 312 -6.59 -9.64 -4.38
CA ARG A 312 -6.01 -8.98 -5.54
C ARG A 312 -5.54 -7.57 -5.21
N LEU A 313 -4.47 -7.13 -5.85
CA LEU A 313 -4.06 -5.73 -5.84
C LEU A 313 -4.77 -5.02 -6.98
N ILE A 314 -5.51 -3.97 -6.66
CA ILE A 314 -6.21 -3.12 -7.63
C ILE A 314 -5.60 -1.73 -7.59
N MET A 315 -5.25 -1.19 -8.76
CA MET A 315 -4.49 0.05 -8.90
C MET A 315 -5.14 0.95 -9.94
N GLY A 316 -5.18 2.25 -9.66
CA GLY A 316 -5.58 3.22 -10.67
C GLY A 316 -4.49 3.43 -11.72
N ASN A 317 -4.88 3.65 -12.97
CA ASN A 317 -3.99 4.05 -14.06
C ASN A 317 -4.53 5.29 -14.76
N ILE A 318 -3.86 6.42 -14.54
CA ILE A 318 -4.26 7.74 -15.04
C ILE A 318 -4.12 7.79 -16.56
N HIS A 319 -3.03 7.27 -17.12
CA HIS A 319 -2.83 7.23 -18.58
C HIS A 319 -3.68 6.17 -19.27
N GLY A 320 -4.05 5.11 -18.54
CA GLY A 320 -4.95 4.06 -19.02
C GLY A 320 -6.44 4.40 -18.88
N ASN A 321 -6.77 5.42 -18.08
CA ASN A 321 -8.13 5.74 -17.64
C ASN A 321 -8.88 4.48 -17.15
N CYS A 322 -8.19 3.65 -16.38
CA CYS A 322 -8.66 2.31 -15.99
C CYS A 322 -8.19 1.92 -14.59
N LEU A 323 -8.75 0.82 -14.09
CA LEU A 323 -8.25 0.11 -12.91
C LEU A 323 -7.55 -1.17 -13.35
N ASN A 324 -6.26 -1.26 -13.10
CA ASN A 324 -5.48 -2.46 -13.37
C ASN A 324 -5.52 -3.43 -12.18
N VAL A 325 -5.27 -4.71 -12.44
CA VAL A 325 -5.28 -5.77 -11.43
C VAL A 325 -4.02 -6.62 -11.52
N ASP A 326 -3.40 -6.88 -10.38
CA ASP A 326 -2.32 -7.85 -10.23
C ASP A 326 -2.66 -8.88 -9.15
N SER A 327 -2.35 -10.15 -9.44
CA SER A 327 -2.28 -11.22 -8.44
C SER A 327 -0.85 -11.40 -7.94
N LEU A 328 -0.71 -11.86 -6.70
CA LEU A 328 0.58 -12.10 -6.06
C LEU A 328 0.93 -13.59 -6.08
N GLN A 329 2.16 -13.91 -6.49
CA GLN A 329 2.74 -15.24 -6.38
C GLN A 329 3.97 -15.19 -5.47
N ARG A 330 4.07 -16.13 -4.53
CA ARG A 330 5.20 -16.19 -3.61
C ARG A 330 6.52 -16.55 -4.32
N HIS A 331 7.61 -15.89 -3.93
CA HIS A 331 8.96 -16.11 -4.47
C HIS A 331 10.02 -15.84 -3.39
N GLY A 332 10.46 -16.88 -2.68
CA GLY A 332 11.38 -16.72 -1.53
C GLY A 332 10.73 -15.90 -0.41
N SER A 333 11.40 -14.86 0.06
CA SER A 333 10.94 -13.87 1.05
C SER A 333 10.22 -12.67 0.41
N THR A 334 9.97 -12.73 -0.90
CA THR A 334 9.24 -11.69 -1.66
C THR A 334 8.16 -12.33 -2.55
N TYR A 335 7.66 -11.54 -3.51
CA TYR A 335 6.60 -11.91 -4.44
C TYR A 335 6.99 -11.65 -5.89
N ARG A 336 6.18 -12.20 -6.79
CA ARG A 336 6.06 -11.81 -8.19
C ARG A 336 4.63 -11.37 -8.45
N GLY A 337 4.46 -10.23 -9.10
CA GLY A 337 3.18 -9.71 -9.57
C GLY A 337 2.84 -10.27 -10.94
N LYS A 338 1.61 -10.75 -11.10
CA LYS A 338 1.07 -11.24 -12.36
C LYS A 338 -0.16 -10.41 -12.73
N GLY A 339 -0.05 -9.67 -13.83
CA GLY A 339 -1.14 -8.87 -14.37
C GLY A 339 -2.34 -9.72 -14.79
N GLU A 340 -3.52 -9.21 -14.47
CA GLU A 340 -4.82 -9.74 -14.88
C GLU A 340 -5.52 -8.72 -15.81
N ALA A 341 -6.76 -9.02 -16.22
CA ALA A 341 -7.53 -8.08 -17.02
C ALA A 341 -7.90 -6.82 -16.20
N ASP A 342 -8.00 -5.68 -16.88
CA ASP A 342 -8.47 -4.44 -16.26
C ASP A 342 -9.83 -4.65 -15.59
N PHE A 343 -9.98 -4.19 -14.34
CA PHE A 343 -11.21 -4.30 -13.58
C PHE A 343 -12.24 -3.25 -13.96
N LEU A 344 -11.79 -2.09 -14.44
CA LEU A 344 -12.67 -1.04 -14.95
C LEU A 344 -11.94 -0.32 -16.08
N THR A 345 -12.63 -0.06 -17.18
CA THR A 345 -12.18 0.89 -18.22
C THR A 345 -13.19 2.02 -18.30
N ALA A 346 -12.77 3.27 -18.09
CA ALA A 346 -13.72 4.38 -18.02
C ALA A 346 -14.21 4.87 -19.39
N ASN A 347 -13.44 4.60 -20.46
CA ASN A 347 -13.70 5.11 -21.80
C ASN A 347 -13.88 6.66 -21.82
N ASP A 348 -13.15 7.34 -20.93
CA ASP A 348 -13.13 8.79 -20.76
C ASP A 348 -11.71 9.24 -20.46
N VAL A 349 -11.18 10.13 -21.29
CA VAL A 349 -9.82 10.66 -21.20
C VAL A 349 -9.61 11.57 -19.98
N TRP A 350 -10.69 12.07 -19.38
CA TRP A 350 -10.66 12.88 -18.16
C TRP A 350 -10.58 12.04 -16.88
N PHE A 351 -10.93 10.76 -16.94
CA PHE A 351 -11.00 9.89 -15.75
C PHE A 351 -9.61 9.60 -15.18
N MET A 352 -9.35 10.01 -13.94
CA MET A 352 -8.07 9.85 -13.26
C MET A 352 -8.28 9.18 -11.91
N PRO A 353 -8.24 7.84 -11.85
CA PRO A 353 -8.49 7.10 -10.62
C PRO A 353 -7.29 7.24 -9.67
N VAL A 354 -7.36 8.18 -8.73
CA VAL A 354 -6.23 8.52 -7.85
C VAL A 354 -6.23 7.74 -6.53
N VAL A 355 -7.39 7.24 -6.08
CA VAL A 355 -7.49 6.44 -4.86
C VAL A 355 -8.49 5.30 -5.01
N GLN A 356 -8.14 4.14 -4.46
CA GLN A 356 -9.02 2.98 -4.33
C GLN A 356 -9.05 2.53 -2.87
N LYS A 357 -10.25 2.28 -2.32
CA LYS A 357 -10.44 1.78 -0.95
C LYS A 357 -11.60 0.79 -0.89
N VAL A 358 -11.52 -0.18 0.01
CA VAL A 358 -12.66 -1.02 0.38
C VAL A 358 -13.49 -0.27 1.43
N GLY A 359 -14.79 -0.12 1.17
CA GLY A 359 -15.70 0.60 2.05
C GLY A 359 -16.30 -0.24 3.18
N PRO A 360 -17.12 0.38 4.05
CA PRO A 360 -17.81 -0.29 5.16
C PRO A 360 -18.86 -1.32 4.71
N ASP A 361 -19.35 -1.22 3.48
CA ASP A 361 -20.20 -2.19 2.80
C ASP A 361 -19.40 -3.31 2.09
N GLY A 362 -18.07 -3.22 2.11
CA GLY A 362 -17.15 -4.16 1.48
C GLY A 362 -16.98 -3.96 -0.03
N CYS A 363 -17.60 -2.94 -0.63
CA CYS A 363 -17.45 -2.62 -2.04
C CYS A 363 -16.18 -1.81 -2.32
N LEU A 364 -15.73 -1.81 -3.57
CA LEU A 364 -14.61 -0.97 -4.00
C LEU A 364 -15.09 0.45 -4.29
N TYR A 365 -14.49 1.44 -3.64
CA TYR A 365 -14.67 2.86 -3.92
C TYR A 365 -13.49 3.39 -4.70
N VAL A 366 -13.77 4.27 -5.66
CA VAL A 366 -12.79 4.82 -6.60
C VAL A 366 -12.93 6.33 -6.63
N LEU A 367 -11.91 7.03 -6.16
CA LEU A 367 -11.82 8.49 -6.19
C LEU A 367 -11.20 8.91 -7.52
N ASP A 368 -11.94 9.71 -8.27
CA ASP A 368 -11.60 10.22 -9.58
C ASP A 368 -11.34 11.72 -9.48
N TRP A 369 -10.08 12.13 -9.72
CA TRP A 369 -9.71 13.54 -9.72
C TRP A 369 -10.43 14.31 -10.83
N TYR A 370 -10.71 13.64 -11.96
CA TYR A 370 -11.40 14.14 -13.15
C TYR A 370 -10.90 15.48 -13.70
N ASP A 371 -9.88 15.45 -14.55
CA ASP A 371 -9.24 16.67 -15.07
C ASP A 371 -8.76 16.47 -16.52
N ARG A 372 -8.42 17.57 -17.16
CA ARG A 372 -7.89 17.64 -18.51
C ARG A 372 -6.42 17.19 -18.58
N TYR A 373 -5.61 17.42 -17.55
CA TYR A 373 -4.16 17.20 -17.60
C TYR A 373 -3.68 16.03 -16.73
N HIS A 374 -3.03 15.03 -17.34
CA HIS A 374 -2.46 13.91 -16.59
C HIS A 374 -1.19 14.29 -15.78
N CYS A 375 -0.43 15.31 -16.21
CA CYS A 375 0.84 15.71 -15.60
C CYS A 375 1.02 17.25 -15.56
N TYR A 376 1.81 17.80 -14.62
CA TYR A 376 2.04 19.26 -14.58
C TYR A 376 2.78 19.85 -15.74
N GLN A 377 3.53 19.08 -16.53
CA GLN A 377 4.20 19.68 -17.69
C GLN A 377 3.14 20.31 -18.60
N ASP A 378 1.97 19.70 -18.67
CA ASP A 378 0.82 20.21 -19.42
C ASP A 378 0.14 21.36 -18.66
N ALA A 379 -0.04 21.25 -17.34
CA ALA A 379 -0.59 22.33 -16.49
C ALA A 379 0.32 23.58 -16.39
N THR A 380 1.64 23.42 -16.54
CA THR A 380 2.61 24.52 -16.55
C THR A 380 2.64 25.19 -17.92
N ALA A 381 2.46 24.40 -18.98
CA ALA A 381 2.34 24.91 -20.34
C ALA A 381 1.04 25.72 -20.54
N ASP A 382 -0.04 25.34 -19.86
CA ASP A 382 -1.32 26.05 -19.88
C ASP A 382 -1.96 26.15 -18.46
N PRO A 383 -1.50 27.10 -17.62
CA PRO A 383 -2.01 27.27 -16.27
C PRO A 383 -3.49 27.68 -16.20
N GLU A 384 -4.00 28.33 -17.26
CA GLU A 384 -5.41 28.75 -17.35
C GLU A 384 -6.34 27.57 -17.64
N GLY A 385 -5.83 26.50 -18.25
CA GLY A 385 -6.59 25.30 -18.57
C GLY A 385 -6.78 24.31 -17.42
N ILE A 386 -6.16 24.54 -16.24
CA ILE A 386 -6.26 23.64 -15.07
C ILE A 386 -7.70 23.63 -14.56
N ASP A 387 -8.33 22.45 -14.60
CA ASP A 387 -9.69 22.30 -14.11
C ASP A 387 -9.73 22.34 -12.57
N ARG A 388 -10.67 23.11 -12.04
CA ARG A 388 -10.88 23.26 -10.60
C ARG A 388 -12.33 22.98 -10.16
N GLY A 389 -13.08 22.32 -11.03
CA GLY A 389 -14.53 22.29 -10.98
C GLY A 389 -15.13 20.90 -11.02
N HIS A 390 -14.33 19.85 -11.25
CA HIS A 390 -14.81 18.49 -11.38
C HIS A 390 -14.09 17.54 -10.43
N GLY A 391 -14.75 16.43 -10.12
CA GLY A 391 -14.22 15.41 -9.22
C GLY A 391 -15.32 14.45 -8.83
N ARG A 392 -15.02 13.15 -8.82
CA ARG A 392 -16.06 12.13 -8.68
C ARG A 392 -15.63 11.01 -7.74
N LEU A 393 -16.62 10.38 -7.14
CA LEU A 393 -16.47 9.20 -6.33
C LEU A 393 -17.44 8.16 -6.84
N TYR A 394 -16.91 7.00 -7.19
CA TYR A 394 -17.69 5.86 -7.64
C TYR A 394 -17.62 4.72 -6.64
N ARG A 395 -18.67 3.91 -6.60
CA ARG A 395 -18.70 2.60 -5.93
C ARG A 395 -18.94 1.53 -6.98
N ILE A 396 -18.20 0.44 -6.93
CA ILE A 396 -18.41 -0.71 -7.80
C ILE A 396 -19.14 -1.79 -7.00
N VAL A 397 -20.22 -2.32 -7.57
CA VAL A 397 -21.14 -3.24 -6.88
C VAL A 397 -21.31 -4.49 -7.71
N HIS A 398 -21.26 -5.66 -7.06
CA HIS A 398 -21.59 -6.92 -7.72
C HIS A 398 -23.09 -7.21 -7.58
N GLU A 399 -23.74 -7.60 -8.67
CA GLU A 399 -25.20 -7.77 -8.74
C GLU A 399 -25.72 -8.87 -7.80
N ALA A 400 -24.95 -9.95 -7.62
CA ALA A 400 -25.38 -11.08 -6.79
C ALA A 400 -25.44 -10.76 -5.29
N THR A 401 -24.60 -9.83 -4.83
CA THR A 401 -24.51 -9.42 -3.41
C THR A 401 -25.21 -8.08 -3.16
N GLY A 402 -25.44 -7.30 -4.23
CA GLY A 402 -26.00 -5.96 -4.12
C GLY A 402 -25.07 -5.06 -3.30
N ARG A 403 -25.66 -4.10 -2.58
CA ARG A 403 -24.95 -3.30 -1.59
C ARG A 403 -25.19 -3.93 -0.21
N PRO A 404 -24.19 -4.62 0.39
CA PRO A 404 -24.30 -5.08 1.77
C PRO A 404 -24.53 -3.90 2.71
N ALA A 405 -25.11 -4.16 3.88
CA ALA A 405 -25.27 -3.13 4.90
C ALA A 405 -23.89 -2.65 5.37
N ALA A 406 -23.69 -1.33 5.40
CA ALA A 406 -22.48 -0.76 5.97
C ALA A 406 -22.37 -1.10 7.47
N VAL A 407 -21.17 -1.49 7.89
CA VAL A 407 -20.89 -1.79 9.30
C VAL A 407 -20.44 -0.51 10.01
N ASN A 408 -21.12 -0.16 11.10
CA ASN A 408 -20.73 0.92 12.01
C ASN A 408 -20.10 0.31 13.26
N LEU A 409 -18.83 0.62 13.49
CA LEU A 409 -18.05 0.17 14.65
C LEU A 409 -17.91 1.23 15.74
N ALA A 410 -18.43 2.44 15.54
CA ALA A 410 -18.34 3.53 16.51
C ALA A 410 -18.91 3.12 17.88
N GLY A 411 -18.13 3.35 18.94
CA GLY A 411 -18.52 2.99 20.31
C GLY A 411 -18.55 1.49 20.62
N SER A 412 -18.05 0.63 19.72
CA SER A 412 -17.95 -0.81 19.98
C SER A 412 -17.05 -1.10 21.18
N SER A 413 -17.49 -2.05 22.02
CA SER A 413 -16.66 -2.57 23.11
C SER A 413 -15.46 -3.35 22.58
N ALA A 414 -14.38 -3.42 23.36
CA ALA A 414 -13.21 -4.22 23.00
C ALA A 414 -13.59 -5.69 22.70
N SER A 415 -14.49 -6.30 23.48
CA SER A 415 -14.97 -7.66 23.22
C SER A 415 -15.67 -7.80 21.87
N THR A 416 -16.50 -6.82 21.49
CA THR A 416 -17.17 -6.80 20.18
C THR A 416 -16.16 -6.64 19.04
N LEU A 417 -15.15 -5.79 19.21
CA LEU A 417 -14.10 -5.61 18.22
C LEU A 417 -13.29 -6.90 17.98
N VAL A 418 -13.06 -7.73 19.01
CA VAL A 418 -12.40 -9.02 18.84
C VAL A 418 -13.20 -9.95 17.90
N GLU A 419 -14.53 -9.92 17.95
CA GLU A 419 -15.40 -10.72 17.08
C GLU A 419 -15.26 -10.29 15.60
N HIS A 420 -14.95 -9.02 15.34
CA HIS A 420 -14.78 -8.46 14.01
C HIS A 420 -13.40 -8.74 13.37
N LEU A 421 -12.43 -9.28 14.11
CA LEU A 421 -11.09 -9.61 13.54
C LEU A 421 -11.14 -10.72 12.49
N GLY A 422 -12.22 -11.50 12.46
CA GLY A 422 -12.47 -12.54 11.46
C GLY A 422 -13.46 -12.15 10.36
N ASP A 423 -13.88 -10.88 10.29
CA ASP A 423 -14.89 -10.43 9.32
C ASP A 423 -14.40 -10.65 7.88
N ALA A 424 -15.31 -10.96 6.95
CA ALA A 424 -14.95 -11.18 5.56
C ALA A 424 -14.62 -9.87 4.81
N ASN A 425 -15.03 -8.71 5.32
CA ASN A 425 -14.67 -7.40 4.80
C ASN A 425 -13.35 -6.91 5.44
N ILE A 426 -12.31 -6.71 4.64
CA ILE A 426 -11.02 -6.18 5.10
C ILE A 426 -11.15 -4.85 5.86
N PHE A 427 -12.06 -3.95 5.44
CA PHE A 427 -12.30 -2.70 6.14
C PHE A 427 -12.70 -2.93 7.61
N VAL A 428 -13.60 -3.88 7.86
CA VAL A 428 -14.10 -4.19 9.20
C VAL A 428 -12.97 -4.77 10.05
N ARG A 429 -12.16 -5.69 9.49
CA ARG A 429 -11.02 -6.28 10.21
C ARG A 429 -9.97 -5.23 10.56
N GLU A 430 -9.54 -4.41 9.60
CA GLU A 430 -8.53 -3.38 9.80
C GLU A 430 -8.99 -2.30 10.78
N THR A 431 -10.25 -1.85 10.67
CA THR A 431 -10.82 -0.88 11.59
C THR A 431 -10.92 -1.45 13.00
N ALA A 432 -11.35 -2.71 13.16
CA ALA A 432 -11.39 -3.35 14.46
C ALA A 432 -9.99 -3.54 15.08
N THR A 433 -9.00 -3.94 14.28
CA THR A 433 -7.59 -4.03 14.71
C THR A 433 -7.06 -2.67 15.18
N ARG A 434 -7.27 -1.61 14.40
CA ARG A 434 -6.88 -0.23 14.76
C ARG A 434 -7.54 0.20 16.07
N MET A 435 -8.85 0.01 16.21
CA MET A 435 -9.59 0.41 17.40
C MET A 435 -9.17 -0.37 18.65
N LEU A 436 -8.89 -1.67 18.55
CA LEU A 436 -8.34 -2.44 19.66
C LEU A 436 -6.96 -1.94 20.09
N ALA A 437 -6.09 -1.62 19.11
CA ALA A 437 -4.80 -1.02 19.38
C ALA A 437 -4.96 0.33 20.10
N GLU A 438 -5.81 1.22 19.59
CA GLU A 438 -6.09 2.53 20.19
C GLU A 438 -6.60 2.44 21.63
N GLN A 439 -7.54 1.52 21.89
CA GLN A 439 -8.12 1.32 23.21
C GLN A 439 -7.13 0.72 24.22
N ALA A 440 -6.13 -0.05 23.75
CA ALA A 440 -5.12 -0.72 24.58
C ALA A 440 -5.71 -1.50 25.78
N CYS A 441 -6.93 -2.03 25.60
CA CYS A 441 -7.75 -2.67 26.62
C CYS A 441 -7.09 -3.94 27.19
N GLN A 442 -6.64 -3.87 28.44
CA GLN A 442 -5.95 -4.97 29.12
C GLN A 442 -6.85 -6.18 29.39
N ASP A 443 -8.16 -5.97 29.49
CA ASP A 443 -9.16 -7.01 29.78
C ASP A 443 -9.36 -8.01 28.63
N VAL A 444 -9.09 -7.61 27.38
CA VAL A 444 -9.20 -8.50 26.21
C VAL A 444 -7.87 -9.13 25.78
N VAL A 445 -6.72 -8.74 26.38
CA VAL A 445 -5.41 -9.33 26.06
C VAL A 445 -5.41 -10.86 26.15
N PRO A 446 -5.93 -11.49 27.23
CA PRO A 446 -5.98 -12.96 27.30
C PRO A 446 -6.90 -13.60 26.25
N GLN A 447 -7.89 -12.87 25.72
CA GLN A 447 -8.73 -13.34 24.62
C GLN A 447 -7.97 -13.27 23.29
N LEU A 448 -7.25 -12.18 23.04
CA LEU A 448 -6.43 -11.99 21.86
C LEU A 448 -5.28 -13.02 21.79
N GLU A 449 -4.50 -13.20 22.86
CA GLU A 449 -3.41 -14.18 22.92
C GLU A 449 -3.92 -15.61 22.63
N ARG A 450 -5.06 -15.99 23.22
CA ARG A 450 -5.72 -17.27 22.94
C ARG A 450 -6.13 -17.40 21.48
N LEU A 451 -6.62 -16.33 20.86
CA LEU A 451 -6.98 -16.33 19.45
C LEU A 451 -5.76 -16.52 18.56
N VAL A 452 -4.66 -15.79 18.80
CA VAL A 452 -3.39 -15.93 18.05
C VAL A 452 -2.91 -17.39 18.05
N LEU A 453 -2.91 -18.02 19.22
CA LEU A 453 -2.39 -19.38 19.42
C LEU A 453 -3.38 -20.50 19.05
N ASN A 454 -4.63 -20.15 18.70
CA ASN A 454 -5.64 -21.14 18.34
C ASN A 454 -5.37 -21.74 16.94
N LYS A 455 -4.79 -22.94 16.91
CA LYS A 455 -4.50 -23.69 15.68
C LYS A 455 -5.73 -24.05 14.84
N GLN A 456 -6.95 -23.95 15.40
CA GLN A 456 -8.20 -24.24 14.69
C GLN A 456 -8.85 -22.98 14.10
N ALA A 457 -8.37 -21.79 14.46
CA ALA A 457 -8.86 -20.54 13.87
C ALA A 457 -8.24 -20.31 12.49
N ALA A 458 -8.96 -19.61 11.62
CA ALA A 458 -8.41 -19.14 10.34
C ALA A 458 -7.26 -18.15 10.58
N ASP A 459 -6.33 -18.03 9.63
CA ASP A 459 -5.11 -17.25 9.85
C ASP A 459 -5.33 -15.74 9.94
N LYS A 460 -6.28 -15.19 9.16
CA LYS A 460 -6.64 -13.76 9.19
C LYS A 460 -6.97 -13.26 10.61
N PRO A 461 -7.96 -13.82 11.34
CA PRO A 461 -8.25 -13.36 12.70
C PRO A 461 -7.09 -13.57 13.68
N ARG A 462 -6.25 -14.60 13.48
CA ARG A 462 -5.06 -14.83 14.32
C ARG A 462 -4.03 -13.71 14.15
N LEU A 463 -3.76 -13.30 12.91
CA LEU A 463 -2.83 -12.21 12.61
C LEU A 463 -3.39 -10.86 13.03
N HIS A 464 -4.66 -10.56 12.75
CA HIS A 464 -5.31 -9.33 13.22
C HIS A 464 -5.35 -9.23 14.76
N ALA A 465 -5.47 -10.35 15.48
CA ALA A 465 -5.35 -10.36 16.94
C ALA A 465 -3.92 -10.03 17.41
N LEU A 466 -2.91 -10.60 16.76
CA LEU A 466 -1.50 -10.29 17.04
C LEU A 466 -1.17 -8.83 16.76
N TRP A 467 -1.64 -8.30 15.65
CA TRP A 467 -1.52 -6.89 15.27
C TRP A 467 -2.20 -5.94 16.26
N SER A 468 -3.36 -6.34 16.79
CA SER A 468 -4.05 -5.59 17.86
C SER A 468 -3.19 -5.52 19.13
N LEU A 469 -2.53 -6.63 19.51
CA LEU A 469 -1.61 -6.68 20.66
C LEU A 469 -0.34 -5.83 20.42
N LEU A 470 0.22 -5.88 19.21
CA LEU A 470 1.40 -5.10 18.81
C LEU A 470 1.11 -3.60 18.84
N GLY A 471 0.02 -3.19 18.18
CA GLY A 471 -0.44 -1.81 18.16
C GLY A 471 -0.85 -1.32 19.55
N GLY A 472 -1.38 -2.19 20.40
CA GLY A 472 -1.72 -1.92 21.81
C GLY A 472 -0.52 -1.94 22.77
N ARG A 473 0.70 -2.24 22.29
CA ARG A 473 1.93 -2.42 23.10
C ARG A 473 1.77 -3.46 24.23
N ALA A 474 1.01 -4.52 23.97
CA ALA A 474 0.63 -5.56 24.94
C ALA A 474 1.36 -6.89 24.73
N ILE A 475 2.58 -6.88 24.19
CA ILE A 475 3.41 -8.08 24.02
C ILE A 475 4.33 -8.23 25.23
N THR A 476 4.10 -9.29 26.01
CA THR A 476 4.99 -9.70 27.11
C THR A 476 6.13 -10.58 26.60
N ALA A 477 7.19 -10.74 27.41
CA ALA A 477 8.27 -11.67 27.07
C ALA A 477 7.76 -13.11 26.98
N GLU A 478 6.90 -13.52 27.92
CA GLU A 478 6.31 -14.87 27.98
C GLU A 478 5.43 -15.17 26.77
N PHE A 479 4.69 -14.17 26.26
CA PHE A 479 3.93 -14.34 25.03
C PHE A 479 4.84 -14.35 23.80
N ALA A 480 5.88 -13.50 23.76
CA ALA A 480 6.85 -13.51 22.67
C ALA A 480 7.55 -14.86 22.52
N GLU A 481 7.90 -15.55 23.61
CA GLU A 481 8.43 -16.93 23.57
C GLU A 481 7.46 -17.89 22.86
N GLN A 482 6.15 -17.76 23.14
CA GLN A 482 5.12 -18.57 22.48
C GLN A 482 4.96 -18.24 20.99
N LEU A 483 5.13 -16.98 20.60
CA LEU A 483 5.14 -16.56 19.20
C LEU A 483 6.34 -17.17 18.46
N LEU A 484 7.55 -17.09 19.04
CA LEU A 484 8.77 -17.65 18.47
C LEU A 484 8.70 -19.19 18.34
N ALA A 485 8.01 -19.85 19.26
CA ALA A 485 7.79 -21.30 19.21
C ALA A 485 6.57 -21.72 18.37
N CYS A 486 5.81 -20.78 17.81
CA CYS A 486 4.59 -21.10 17.07
C CYS A 486 4.91 -21.85 15.78
N GLU A 487 4.20 -22.96 15.50
CA GLU A 487 4.35 -23.72 14.25
C GLU A 487 4.02 -22.88 13.01
N HIS A 488 3.06 -21.95 13.11
CA HIS A 488 2.64 -21.10 12.01
C HIS A 488 3.70 -20.05 11.71
N SER A 489 4.37 -20.17 10.56
CA SER A 489 5.52 -19.34 10.19
C SER A 489 5.24 -17.83 10.20
N ALA A 490 4.08 -17.37 9.72
CA ALA A 490 3.76 -15.94 9.75
C ALA A 490 3.67 -15.38 11.17
N ILE A 491 3.10 -16.13 12.13
CA ILE A 491 3.03 -15.71 13.53
C ILE A 491 4.43 -15.70 14.14
N ARG A 492 5.26 -16.67 13.79
CA ARG A 492 6.66 -16.73 14.22
C ARG A 492 7.49 -15.57 13.66
N ALA A 493 7.32 -15.22 12.39
CA ALA A 493 7.96 -14.06 11.76
C ALA A 493 7.55 -12.75 12.45
N TRP A 494 6.25 -12.58 12.72
CA TRP A 494 5.75 -11.46 13.53
C TRP A 494 6.26 -11.50 14.98
N GLY A 495 6.48 -12.69 15.55
CA GLY A 495 7.17 -12.90 16.81
C GLY A 495 8.58 -12.30 16.79
N VAL A 496 9.40 -12.66 15.80
CA VAL A 496 10.76 -12.09 15.63
C VAL A 496 10.71 -10.56 15.51
N ARG A 497 9.82 -10.03 14.67
CA ARG A 497 9.62 -8.59 14.51
C ARG A 497 9.23 -7.91 15.83
N SER A 498 8.35 -8.54 16.61
CA SER A 498 7.88 -8.03 17.90
C SER A 498 9.02 -7.93 18.92
N VAL A 499 9.89 -8.94 18.99
CA VAL A 499 11.07 -8.91 19.87
C VAL A 499 12.01 -7.79 19.46
N GLY A 500 12.33 -7.69 18.16
CA GLY A 500 13.23 -6.65 17.65
C GLY A 500 12.73 -5.22 17.89
N ASN A 501 11.41 -5.00 17.86
CA ASN A 501 10.82 -3.67 18.00
C ASN A 501 10.42 -3.29 19.43
N LEU A 502 10.05 -4.26 20.28
CA LEU A 502 9.49 -4.00 21.61
C LEU A 502 10.36 -4.52 22.76
N LEU A 503 11.17 -5.55 22.52
CA LEU A 503 11.96 -6.23 23.55
C LEU A 503 13.46 -6.36 23.15
N PRO A 504 14.12 -5.31 22.61
CA PRO A 504 15.47 -5.43 22.06
C PRO A 504 16.54 -5.77 23.09
N GLU A 505 16.26 -5.51 24.37
CA GLU A 505 17.13 -5.73 25.53
C GLU A 505 17.02 -7.16 26.12
N HIS A 506 16.05 -7.97 25.67
CA HIS A 506 15.77 -9.24 26.34
C HIS A 506 16.68 -10.37 25.84
N GLU A 507 17.75 -10.66 26.59
CA GLU A 507 18.79 -11.66 26.23
C GLU A 507 18.23 -13.03 25.82
N GLY A 508 17.32 -13.60 26.61
CA GLY A 508 16.74 -14.92 26.32
C GLY A 508 15.98 -14.98 24.99
N LEU A 509 15.32 -13.89 24.62
CA LEU A 509 14.55 -13.81 23.37
C LEU A 509 15.48 -13.54 22.18
N ALA A 510 16.54 -12.76 22.37
CA ALA A 510 17.57 -12.58 21.35
C ALA A 510 18.23 -13.92 20.97
N HIS A 511 18.53 -14.77 21.95
CA HIS A 511 19.05 -16.12 21.70
C HIS A 511 18.02 -17.03 20.99
N GLN A 512 16.74 -16.97 21.36
CA GLN A 512 15.69 -17.71 20.65
C GLN A 512 15.52 -17.24 19.20
N CYS A 513 15.56 -15.92 18.96
CA CYS A 513 15.56 -15.36 17.61
C CYS A 513 16.77 -15.85 16.79
N ALA A 514 17.97 -15.84 17.35
CA ALA A 514 19.18 -16.30 16.66
C ALA A 514 19.08 -17.77 16.21
N ALA A 515 18.40 -18.63 16.98
CA ALA A 515 18.17 -20.02 16.64
C ALA A 515 17.25 -20.21 15.40
N LEU A 516 16.55 -19.16 14.97
CA LEU A 516 15.70 -19.16 13.78
C LEU A 516 16.46 -18.78 12.50
N ALA A 517 17.79 -18.64 12.54
CA ALA A 517 18.60 -18.31 11.37
C ALA A 517 18.51 -19.38 10.25
N SER A 518 18.20 -20.62 10.61
CA SER A 518 17.99 -21.74 9.69
C SER A 518 16.52 -22.16 9.62
N ASP A 519 15.58 -21.26 9.93
CA ASP A 519 14.14 -21.56 9.83
C ASP A 519 13.75 -21.88 8.37
N ASP A 520 12.86 -22.85 8.16
CA ASP A 520 12.41 -23.24 6.83
C ASP A 520 11.61 -22.13 6.11
N SER A 521 11.13 -21.12 6.85
CA SER A 521 10.37 -20.00 6.31
C SER A 521 11.27 -18.81 5.95
N PRO A 522 11.28 -18.38 4.68
CA PRO A 522 11.98 -17.17 4.28
C PRO A 522 11.47 -15.89 4.97
N ASP A 523 10.20 -15.84 5.38
CA ASP A 523 9.66 -14.69 6.13
C ASP A 523 10.27 -14.57 7.52
N VAL A 524 10.47 -15.71 8.20
CA VAL A 524 11.10 -15.74 9.52
C VAL A 524 12.55 -15.31 9.40
N GLN A 525 13.27 -15.84 8.40
CA GLN A 525 14.64 -15.42 8.09
C GLN A 525 14.71 -13.93 7.75
N LEU A 526 13.73 -13.38 7.01
CA LEU A 526 13.68 -11.97 6.63
C LEU A 526 13.48 -11.07 7.85
N GLN A 527 12.50 -11.40 8.71
CA GLN A 527 12.29 -10.63 9.93
C GLN A 527 13.49 -10.75 10.87
N LEU A 528 14.19 -11.89 10.90
CA LEU A 528 15.42 -12.05 11.68
C LEU A 528 16.55 -11.19 11.12
N ALA A 529 16.75 -11.16 9.81
CA ALA A 529 17.76 -10.33 9.15
C ALA A 529 17.61 -8.86 9.53
N ILE A 530 16.36 -8.37 9.62
CA ILE A 530 16.02 -7.02 10.07
C ILE A 530 16.22 -6.86 11.58
N ALA A 531 15.69 -7.79 12.39
CA ALA A 531 15.73 -7.71 13.84
C ALA A 531 17.15 -7.76 14.41
N CYS A 532 18.09 -8.46 13.75
CA CYS A 532 19.51 -8.48 14.12
C CYS A 532 20.10 -7.08 14.30
N GLY A 533 19.70 -6.11 13.47
CA GLY A 533 20.16 -4.72 13.59
C GLY A 533 19.71 -4.02 14.89
N LYS A 534 18.64 -4.53 15.53
CA LYS A 534 17.95 -3.89 16.66
C LYS A 534 18.21 -4.58 18.00
N LEU A 535 18.31 -5.91 18.00
CA LEU A 535 18.53 -6.72 19.20
C LEU A 535 19.93 -6.46 19.80
N GLN A 536 20.02 -6.30 21.13
CA GLN A 536 21.29 -5.94 21.79
C GLN A 536 22.18 -7.15 22.11
N HIS A 537 21.57 -8.29 22.43
CA HIS A 537 22.25 -9.51 22.88
C HIS A 537 22.29 -10.60 21.81
N ILE A 538 22.45 -10.22 20.55
CA ILE A 538 22.58 -11.16 19.43
C ILE A 538 23.96 -11.04 18.78
N ASP A 539 24.55 -12.17 18.42
CA ASP A 539 25.70 -12.21 17.53
C ASP A 539 25.22 -11.93 16.10
N ARG A 540 25.19 -10.65 15.74
CA ARG A 540 24.63 -10.16 14.47
C ARG A 540 25.32 -10.78 13.27
N LEU A 541 26.66 -10.84 13.30
CA LEU A 541 27.45 -11.28 12.17
C LEU A 541 27.31 -12.78 11.95
N GLN A 542 27.43 -13.58 13.02
CA GLN A 542 27.15 -15.02 12.95
C GLN A 542 25.73 -15.30 12.48
N THR A 543 24.74 -14.56 12.98
CA THR A 543 23.34 -14.75 12.61
C THR A 543 23.10 -14.42 11.14
N TRP A 544 23.63 -13.30 10.63
CA TRP A 544 23.53 -12.95 9.22
C TRP A 544 24.24 -13.96 8.29
N VAL A 545 25.43 -14.42 8.66
CA VAL A 545 26.14 -15.48 7.91
C VAL A 545 25.30 -16.76 7.90
N ASN A 546 24.71 -17.15 9.03
CA ASN A 546 23.85 -18.32 9.11
C ASN A 546 22.59 -18.17 8.24
N ILE A 547 21.94 -17.01 8.23
CA ILE A 547 20.80 -16.75 7.33
C ILE A 547 21.23 -16.94 5.87
N LEU A 548 22.33 -16.30 5.47
CA LEU A 548 22.82 -16.35 4.08
C LEU A 548 23.31 -17.73 3.64
N ALA A 549 23.75 -18.55 4.60
CA ALA A 549 24.12 -19.94 4.36
C ALA A 549 22.90 -20.84 4.10
N HIS A 550 21.72 -20.48 4.60
CA HIS A 550 20.50 -21.30 4.51
C HIS A 550 19.39 -20.69 3.64
N CYS A 551 19.54 -19.45 3.16
CA CYS A 551 18.50 -18.78 2.36
C CYS A 551 18.41 -19.28 0.91
N GLY A 552 19.35 -20.11 0.45
CA GLY A 552 19.42 -20.53 -0.96
C GLY A 552 19.48 -19.33 -1.90
N ASP A 553 18.77 -19.41 -3.03
CA ASP A 553 18.67 -18.36 -4.06
C ASP A 553 17.59 -17.31 -3.73
N ASP A 554 17.32 -17.03 -2.46
CA ASP A 554 16.33 -16.04 -2.06
C ASP A 554 16.66 -14.65 -2.67
N PRO A 555 15.68 -14.01 -3.35
CA PRO A 555 15.95 -12.78 -4.11
C PRO A 555 16.07 -11.52 -3.26
N LEU A 556 15.66 -11.54 -1.98
CA LEU A 556 15.55 -10.34 -1.14
C LEU A 556 16.46 -10.41 0.09
N LEU A 557 16.60 -11.57 0.72
CA LEU A 557 17.42 -11.74 1.92
C LEU A 557 18.86 -11.21 1.79
N PRO A 558 19.62 -11.52 0.72
CA PRO A 558 20.97 -10.99 0.55
C PRO A 558 21.03 -9.45 0.52
N HIS A 559 20.02 -8.80 -0.06
CA HIS A 559 19.93 -7.34 -0.14
C HIS A 559 19.69 -6.72 1.23
N ILE A 560 18.77 -7.29 2.01
CA ILE A 560 18.43 -6.81 3.35
C ILE A 560 19.61 -7.02 4.30
N VAL A 561 20.23 -8.21 4.28
CA VAL A 561 21.45 -8.45 5.08
C VAL A 561 22.55 -7.47 4.67
N TRP A 562 22.78 -7.29 3.37
CA TRP A 562 23.78 -6.34 2.88
C TRP A 562 23.55 -4.92 3.40
N GLN A 563 22.32 -4.40 3.32
CA GLN A 563 22.01 -3.03 3.74
C GLN A 563 22.33 -2.79 5.24
N ASN A 564 22.17 -3.81 6.07
CA ASN A 564 22.47 -3.74 7.50
C ASN A 564 23.94 -4.04 7.84
N LEU A 565 24.59 -4.91 7.06
CA LEU A 565 25.97 -5.34 7.28
C LEU A 565 27.00 -4.35 6.73
N HIS A 566 26.79 -3.80 5.53
CA HIS A 566 27.83 -3.05 4.82
C HIS A 566 28.37 -1.82 5.59
N PRO A 567 27.59 -1.07 6.40
CA PRO A 567 28.13 0.04 7.18
C PRO A 567 29.16 -0.41 8.24
N ARG A 568 29.12 -1.68 8.65
CA ARG A 568 29.92 -2.27 9.72
C ARG A 568 31.17 -3.00 9.22
N LEU A 569 31.19 -3.40 7.95
CA LEU A 569 32.28 -4.15 7.33
C LEU A 569 33.70 -3.60 7.59
N PRO A 570 33.97 -2.27 7.62
CA PRO A 570 35.30 -1.77 7.91
C PRO A 570 35.85 -2.21 9.27
N ALA A 571 34.98 -2.40 10.28
CA ALA A 571 35.36 -2.85 11.62
C ALA A 571 35.27 -4.38 11.79
N GLU A 572 34.40 -5.05 11.03
CA GLU A 572 34.02 -6.45 11.24
C GLU A 572 34.53 -7.42 10.15
N SER A 573 35.32 -6.94 9.17
CA SER A 573 35.77 -7.75 8.02
C SER A 573 36.57 -9.01 8.39
N GLY A 574 37.45 -8.94 9.39
CA GLY A 574 38.24 -10.10 9.84
C GLY A 574 37.37 -11.20 10.46
N GLU A 575 36.37 -10.80 11.24
CA GLU A 575 35.41 -11.73 11.86
C GLU A 575 34.50 -12.34 10.80
N LEU A 576 34.04 -11.56 9.82
CA LEU A 576 33.25 -12.05 8.70
C LEU A 576 34.00 -13.14 7.92
N LEU A 577 35.28 -12.91 7.63
CA LEU A 577 36.12 -13.90 6.93
C LEU A 577 36.26 -15.19 7.74
N ALA A 578 36.51 -15.10 9.05
CA ALA A 578 36.63 -16.28 9.92
C ALA A 578 35.33 -17.11 9.99
N LEU A 579 34.17 -16.46 9.89
CA LEU A 579 32.87 -17.12 9.83
C LEU A 579 32.62 -17.77 8.47
N VAL A 580 32.94 -17.04 7.38
CA VAL A 580 32.77 -17.51 6.00
C VAL A 580 33.64 -18.74 5.71
N GLU A 581 34.86 -18.82 6.27
CA GLU A 581 35.75 -19.97 6.14
C GLU A 581 35.16 -21.28 6.72
N GLN A 582 34.11 -21.20 7.52
CA GLN A 582 33.41 -22.35 8.10
C GLN A 582 32.22 -22.82 7.26
N VAL A 583 31.87 -22.10 6.19
CA VAL A 583 30.69 -22.36 5.35
C VAL A 583 31.11 -22.90 3.99
N ASP A 584 30.42 -23.92 3.50
CA ASP A 584 30.56 -24.39 2.12
C ASP A 584 29.84 -23.42 1.15
N LEU A 585 30.61 -22.55 0.51
CA LEU A 585 30.09 -21.54 -0.41
C LEU A 585 29.40 -22.11 -1.65
N GLU A 586 29.68 -23.36 -2.05
CA GLU A 586 28.97 -23.99 -3.16
C GLU A 586 27.51 -24.31 -2.81
N GLN A 587 27.19 -24.44 -1.52
CA GLN A 587 25.84 -24.68 -1.00
C GLN A 587 25.17 -23.42 -0.44
N ALA A 588 25.85 -22.27 -0.47
CA ALA A 588 25.40 -21.01 0.13
C ALA A 588 25.39 -19.86 -0.90
N PRO A 589 24.54 -19.91 -1.95
CA PRO A 589 24.55 -18.93 -3.03
C PRO A 589 24.23 -17.50 -2.57
N GLY A 590 23.34 -17.32 -1.58
CA GLY A 590 23.08 -16.02 -0.98
C GLY A 590 24.32 -15.39 -0.32
N LEU A 591 25.10 -16.19 0.41
CA LEU A 591 26.37 -15.74 1.00
C LEU A 591 27.40 -15.43 -0.08
N ALA A 592 27.52 -16.29 -1.10
CA ALA A 592 28.44 -16.08 -2.21
C ALA A 592 28.15 -14.76 -2.96
N ALA A 593 26.87 -14.45 -3.20
CA ALA A 593 26.46 -13.20 -3.83
C ALA A 593 26.84 -11.97 -2.98
N LEU A 594 26.62 -12.04 -1.66
CA LEU A 594 27.01 -10.97 -0.74
C LEU A 594 28.53 -10.77 -0.69
N LEU A 595 29.32 -11.84 -0.70
CA LEU A 595 30.79 -11.74 -0.64
C LEU A 595 31.37 -11.01 -1.84
N SER A 596 30.77 -11.15 -3.03
CA SER A 596 31.15 -10.34 -4.19
C SER A 596 30.98 -8.84 -3.92
N LYS A 597 29.89 -8.44 -3.26
CA LYS A 597 29.64 -7.04 -2.86
C LYS A 597 30.60 -6.56 -1.77
N ALA A 598 30.89 -7.42 -0.79
CA ALA A 598 31.84 -7.11 0.27
C ALA A 598 33.25 -6.87 -0.29
N ALA A 599 33.70 -7.71 -1.23
CA ALA A 599 34.99 -7.55 -1.90
C ALA A 599 35.09 -6.23 -2.68
N GLU A 600 34.04 -5.85 -3.43
CA GLU A 600 33.99 -4.56 -4.14
C GLU A 600 34.10 -3.37 -3.18
N LYS A 601 33.46 -3.45 -2.01
CA LYS A 601 33.50 -2.38 -1.01
C LYS A 601 34.87 -2.26 -0.34
N LEU A 602 35.51 -3.37 0.03
CA LEU A 602 36.78 -3.37 0.75
C LEU A 602 37.99 -2.98 -0.13
N GLN A 603 37.81 -2.92 -1.45
CA GLN A 603 38.83 -2.45 -2.40
C GLN A 603 38.81 -0.92 -2.62
N GLN A 604 37.75 -0.22 -2.19
CA GLN A 604 37.55 1.23 -2.31
C GLN A 604 37.95 1.93 -1.03
#